data_AF-A0A2W4S6N7-F1
#
_entry.id   AF-A0A2W4S6N7-F1
#
_cell.length_a   1.000
_cell.length_b   1.000
_cell.length_c   1.000
_cell.angle_alpha   90.00
_cell.angle_beta   90.00
_cell.angle_gamma   90.00
#
_symmetry.space_group_name_H-M   'P 1'
#
loop_
_entity.id
_entity.type
_entity.pdbx_description
1 polymer ?
#
loop_
_entity_poly.entity_id
_entity_poly.type
_entity_poly.pdbx_seq_one_letter_code
_entity_poly.pdbx_strand_id
1 'polypeptide(L)'
;MLLDFLTSALVTLLVTLDPPGLAPIFLSLTQGMSVAERRQVAVRACIIAFCILAFFGVAGDVVLKALGVSLPAFRIAGGLLLFWIAFEMVFERRSERKQQTATTAITQDHIRNV
;
A
#
# COMPACT_ATOMS: atom_id res chain seq x y z
N MET A 1 29.89 1.45 -11.30
CA MET A 1 28.94 1.49 -12.45
C MET A 1 27.76 0.52 -12.27
N LEU A 2 27.97 -0.80 -12.27
CA LEU A 2 26.86 -1.77 -12.08
C LEU A 2 26.39 -1.84 -10.61
N LEU A 3 27.34 -1.83 -9.67
CA LEU A 3 27.04 -1.85 -8.24
C LEU A 3 26.24 -0.60 -7.82
N ASP A 4 26.61 0.58 -8.31
CA ASP A 4 25.91 1.85 -8.01
C ASP A 4 24.46 1.85 -8.54
N PHE A 5 24.23 1.22 -9.70
CA PHE A 5 22.89 1.03 -10.23
C PHE A 5 22.08 0.06 -9.38
N LEU A 6 22.65 -1.10 -9.05
CA LEU A 6 21.99 -2.12 -8.21
C LEU A 6 21.62 -1.56 -6.83
N THR A 7 22.52 -0.83 -6.19
CA THR A 7 22.25 -0.20 -4.88
C THR A 7 21.16 0.85 -4.99
N SER A 8 21.22 1.73 -6.00
CA SER A 8 20.19 2.76 -6.20
C SER A 8 18.82 2.17 -6.48
N ALA A 9 18.75 1.14 -7.34
CA ALA A 9 17.51 0.44 -7.65
C ALA A 9 16.95 -0.29 -6.42
N LEU A 10 17.81 -0.98 -5.66
CA LEU A 10 17.43 -1.68 -4.44
C LEU A 10 16.90 -0.72 -3.38
N VAL A 11 17.61 0.38 -3.12
CA VAL A 11 17.19 1.42 -2.16
C VAL A 11 15.86 2.03 -2.60
N THR A 12 15.72 2.38 -3.88
CA THR A 12 14.46 2.92 -4.42
C THR A 12 13.30 1.95 -4.20
N LEU A 13 13.51 0.67 -4.48
CA LEU A 13 12.51 -0.38 -4.28
C LEU A 13 12.16 -0.53 -2.80
N LEU A 14 13.17 -0.60 -1.91
CA LEU A 14 12.96 -0.78 -0.48
C LEU A 14 12.15 0.37 0.13
N VAL A 15 12.49 1.60 -0.25
CA VAL A 15 11.79 2.81 0.20
C VAL A 15 10.37 2.86 -0.35
N THR A 16 10.18 2.49 -1.63
CA THR A 16 8.86 2.50 -2.28
C THR A 16 7.91 1.45 -1.71
N LEU A 17 8.42 0.26 -1.36
CA LEU A 17 7.61 -0.83 -0.81
C LEU A 17 7.24 -0.60 0.66
N ASP A 18 8.01 0.18 1.40
CA ASP A 18 7.84 0.40 2.84
C ASP A 18 7.65 -0.90 3.67
N PRO A 19 8.62 -1.85 3.66
CA PRO A 19 8.55 -3.05 4.49
C PRO A 19 8.32 -2.77 5.98
N PRO A 20 8.96 -1.76 6.62
CA PRO A 20 8.74 -1.45 8.02
C PRO A 20 7.29 -1.03 8.33
N GLY A 21 6.66 -0.21 7.48
CA GLY A 21 5.26 0.17 7.65
C GLY A 21 4.27 -0.96 7.35
N LEU A 22 4.60 -1.83 6.39
CA LEU A 22 3.75 -2.97 6.03
C LEU A 22 3.82 -4.14 7.04
N ALA A 23 4.95 -4.34 7.72
CA ALA A 23 5.12 -5.43 8.69
C ALA A 23 4.05 -5.47 9.81
N PRO A 24 3.76 -4.37 10.55
CA PRO A 24 2.71 -4.38 11.57
C PRO A 24 1.30 -4.52 10.98
N ILE A 25 1.06 -4.00 9.77
CA ILE A 25 -0.22 -4.17 9.05
C ILE A 25 -0.42 -5.64 8.68
N PHE A 26 0.62 -6.30 8.16
CA PHE A 26 0.56 -7.71 7.82
C PHE A 26 0.37 -8.57 9.07
N LEU A 27 1.05 -8.25 10.18
CA LEU A 27 0.88 -8.93 11.45
C LEU A 27 -0.54 -8.79 11.99
N SER A 28 -1.13 -7.58 11.95
CA SER A 28 -2.50 -7.35 12.42
C SER A 28 -3.55 -8.07 11.57
N LEU A 29 -3.36 -8.12 10.25
CA LEU A 29 -4.26 -8.81 9.33
C LEU A 29 -4.14 -10.34 9.38
N THR A 30 -3.01 -10.87 9.84
CA THR A 30 -2.76 -12.33 9.93
C THR A 30 -2.87 -12.87 11.36
N GLN A 31 -3.36 -12.07 12.31
CA GLN A 31 -3.63 -12.55 13.67
C GLN A 31 -4.68 -13.66 13.65
N GLY A 32 -4.40 -14.75 14.38
CA GLY A 32 -5.29 -15.92 14.47
C GLY A 32 -5.17 -16.92 13.31
N MET A 33 -4.39 -16.63 12.27
CA MET A 33 -4.14 -17.57 11.17
C MET A 33 -3.10 -18.63 11.54
N SER A 34 -3.26 -19.84 11.02
CA SER A 34 -2.20 -20.85 11.09
C SER A 34 -0.97 -20.44 10.27
N VAL A 35 0.19 -21.03 10.57
CA VAL A 35 1.45 -20.75 9.84
C VAL A 35 1.31 -21.04 8.33
N ALA A 36 0.55 -22.08 7.98
CA ALA A 36 0.30 -22.47 6.59
C ALA A 36 -0.53 -21.41 5.84
N GLU A 37 -1.61 -20.93 6.44
CA GLU A 37 -2.47 -19.89 5.86
C GLU A 37 -1.71 -18.57 5.73
N ARG A 38 -0.98 -18.18 6.77
CA ARG A 38 -0.15 -16.97 6.75
C ARG A 38 0.89 -16.99 5.63
N ARG A 39 1.53 -18.14 5.38
CA ARG A 39 2.48 -18.32 4.27
C ARG A 39 1.78 -18.26 2.92
N GLN A 40 0.58 -18.83 2.80
CA GLN A 40 -0.19 -18.77 1.55
C GLN A 40 -0.58 -17.33 1.21
N VAL A 41 -1.01 -16.54 2.19
CA VAL A 41 -1.32 -15.11 2.01
C VAL A 41 -0.07 -14.34 1.58
N ALA A 42 1.07 -14.55 2.24
CA ALA A 42 2.32 -13.89 1.88
C ALA A 42 2.74 -14.17 0.42
N VAL A 43 2.70 -15.44 -0.01
CA VAL A 43 3.08 -15.81 -1.38
C VAL A 43 2.11 -15.21 -2.40
N ARG A 44 0.80 -15.26 -2.14
CA ARG A 44 -0.20 -14.65 -3.03
C ARG A 44 0.00 -13.14 -3.15
N ALA A 45 0.22 -12.45 -2.02
CA ALA A 45 0.48 -11.02 -2.01
C ALA A 45 1.74 -10.67 -2.83
N CYS A 46 2.83 -11.41 -2.66
CA CYS A 46 4.05 -11.20 -3.43
C CYS A 46 3.84 -11.43 -4.94
N ILE A 47 3.09 -12.47 -5.34
CA ILE A 47 2.78 -12.73 -6.75
C ILE A 47 1.94 -11.59 -7.34
N ILE A 48 0.91 -11.16 -6.62
CA ILE A 48 0.05 -10.04 -7.07
C ILE A 48 0.88 -8.77 -7.22
N ALA A 49 1.70 -8.42 -6.22
CA ALA A 49 2.58 -7.26 -6.27
C ALA A 49 3.56 -7.35 -7.45
N PHE A 50 4.18 -8.51 -7.66
CA PHE A 50 5.08 -8.75 -8.79
C PHE A 50 4.36 -8.56 -10.13
N CYS A 51 3.17 -9.12 -10.31
CA CYS A 51 2.39 -8.96 -11.54
C CYS A 51 2.03 -7.50 -11.81
N ILE A 52 1.61 -6.75 -10.79
CA ILE A 52 1.30 -5.32 -10.92
C ILE A 52 2.56 -4.54 -11.29
N LEU A 53 3.67 -4.75 -10.58
CA LEU A 53 4.94 -4.07 -10.85
C LEU A 53 5.49 -4.41 -12.23
N ALA A 54 5.44 -5.67 -12.65
CA ALA A 54 5.89 -6.11 -13.96
C ALA A 54 5.02 -5.51 -15.08
N PHE A 55 3.69 -5.52 -14.89
CA PHE A 55 2.76 -4.91 -15.83
C PHE A 55 3.04 -3.41 -16.01
N PHE A 56 3.13 -2.64 -14.93
CA PHE A 56 3.46 -1.21 -15.01
C PHE A 56 4.90 -0.96 -15.43
N GLY A 57 5.84 -1.86 -15.15
CA GLY A 57 7.22 -1.78 -15.61
C GLY A 57 7.33 -1.87 -17.13
N VAL A 58 6.50 -2.71 -17.76
CA VAL A 58 6.49 -2.91 -19.22
C VAL A 58 5.54 -1.93 -19.91
N ALA A 59 4.33 -1.75 -19.39
CA ALA A 59 3.27 -0.97 -20.02
C ALA A 59 3.18 0.48 -19.52
N GLY A 60 3.86 0.85 -18.44
CA GLY A 60 3.68 2.13 -17.76
C GLY A 60 3.95 3.34 -18.65
N ASP A 61 5.03 3.33 -19.45
CA ASP A 61 5.34 4.42 -20.39
C ASP A 61 4.22 4.59 -21.44
N VAL A 62 3.68 3.49 -21.95
CA VAL A 62 2.57 3.51 -22.92
C VAL A 62 1.31 4.07 -22.27
N VAL A 63 0.98 3.64 -21.06
CA VAL A 63 -0.18 4.14 -20.30
C VAL A 63 -0.05 5.64 -20.04
N LEU A 64 1.13 6.11 -19.62
CA LEU A 64 1.37 7.54 -19.36
C LEU A 64 1.25 8.38 -20.64
N LYS A 65 1.81 7.91 -21.74
CA LYS A 65 1.68 8.57 -23.05
C LYS A 65 0.22 8.63 -23.53
N ALA A 66 -0.55 7.56 -23.34
CA ALA A 66 -1.98 7.54 -23.67
C ALA A 66 -2.79 8.56 -22.84
N LEU A 67 -2.36 8.84 -21.61
CA LEU A 67 -2.94 9.88 -20.75
C LEU A 67 -2.40 11.29 -21.04
N GLY A 68 -1.44 11.44 -21.97
CA GLY A 68 -0.80 12.72 -22.28
C GLY A 68 0.14 13.22 -21.17
N VAL A 69 0.62 12.33 -20.30
CA VAL A 69 1.46 12.68 -19.13
C VAL A 69 2.91 12.26 -19.37
N SER A 70 3.85 13.14 -19.04
CA SER A 70 5.28 12.83 -19.09
C SER A 70 5.73 12.06 -17.85
N LEU A 71 6.72 11.17 -18.01
CA LEU A 71 7.29 10.43 -16.89
C LEU A 71 7.80 11.34 -15.75
N PRO A 72 8.47 12.50 -16.02
CA PRO A 72 8.81 13.45 -14.96
C PRO A 72 7.58 14.04 -14.25
N ALA A 73 6.53 14.41 -14.97
CA ALA A 73 5.31 14.95 -14.37
C ALA A 73 4.61 13.92 -13.47
N PHE A 74 4.56 12.66 -13.91
CA PHE A 74 4.02 11.56 -13.11
C PHE A 74 4.81 11.35 -11.82
N ARG A 75 6.15 11.39 -11.87
CA ARG A 75 7.00 11.29 -10.67
C ARG A 75 6.76 12.43 -9.69
N ILE A 76 6.61 13.66 -10.17
CA ILE A 76 6.31 14.82 -9.32
C ILE A 76 4.94 14.66 -8.66
N ALA A 77 3.91 14.31 -9.44
CA ALA A 77 2.56 14.10 -8.92
C ALA A 77 2.50 12.96 -7.89
N GLY A 78 3.15 11.83 -8.18
CA GLY A 78 3.28 10.72 -7.24
C GLY A 78 4.01 11.10 -5.96
N GLY A 79 5.09 11.89 -6.06
CA GLY A 79 5.80 12.42 -4.89
C GLY A 79 4.93 13.33 -4.03
N LEU A 80 4.17 14.25 -4.63
CA LEU A 80 3.22 15.11 -3.91
C LEU A 80 2.10 14.31 -3.24
N LEU A 81 1.58 13.27 -3.91
CA LEU A 81 0.58 12.38 -3.33
C LEU A 81 1.13 11.62 -2.12
N LEU A 82 2.33 11.06 -2.22
CA LEU A 82 2.99 10.36 -1.10
C LEU A 82 3.27 11.32 0.05
N PHE A 83 3.73 12.54 -0.24
CA PHE A 83 3.92 13.59 0.76
C PHE A 83 2.60 13.90 1.48
N TRP A 84 1.50 14.04 0.73
CA TRP A 84 0.17 14.30 1.31
C TRP A 84 -0.31 13.15 2.19
N ILE A 85 -0.12 11.89 1.76
CA ILE A 85 -0.48 10.70 2.56
C ILE A 85 0.34 10.66 3.86
N ALA A 86 1.65 10.90 3.77
CA ALA A 86 2.51 10.95 4.95
C ALA A 86 2.11 12.09 5.91
N PHE A 87 1.77 13.25 5.36
CA PHE A 87 1.24 14.38 6.13
C PHE A 87 -0.07 14.00 6.84
N GLU A 88 -1.03 13.38 6.15
CA GLU A 88 -2.28 12.91 6.74
C GLU A 88 -2.06 11.88 7.86
N MET A 89 -1.06 11.00 7.71
CA MET A 89 -0.70 10.00 8.72
C MET A 89 -0.11 10.65 9.99
N VAL A 90 0.78 11.64 9.85
CA VAL A 90 1.41 12.33 10.99
C VAL A 90 0.39 13.17 11.77
N PHE A 91 -0.55 13.82 11.06
CA PHE A 91 -1.56 14.68 11.69
C PHE A 91 -2.86 13.93 12.06
N GLU A 92 -2.80 12.60 12.17
CA GLU A 92 -3.83 11.70 12.73
C GLU A 92 -5.28 11.90 12.25
N ARG A 93 -5.50 12.47 11.05
CA ARG A 93 -6.85 12.59 10.46
C ARG A 93 -7.46 11.24 10.07
N ARG A 94 -6.70 10.15 10.21
CA ARG A 94 -7.08 8.78 9.87
C ARG A 94 -7.71 7.99 11.02
N SER A 95 -7.56 8.42 12.27
CA SER A 95 -8.14 7.73 13.43
C SER A 95 -9.68 7.86 13.45
N GLU A 96 -10.19 9.04 13.07
CA GLU A 96 -11.64 9.34 13.11
C GLU A 96 -12.47 8.54 12.09
N ARG A 97 -11.94 8.28 10.88
CA ARG A 97 -12.73 7.68 9.78
C ARG A 97 -12.91 6.15 9.90
N LYS A 98 -11.99 5.45 10.56
CA LYS A 98 -12.13 4.00 10.83
C LYS A 98 -12.90 3.70 12.12
N GLN A 99 -12.89 4.62 13.09
CA GLN A 99 -13.69 4.49 14.31
C GLN A 99 -15.18 4.80 14.06
N GLN A 100 -15.51 5.74 13.18
CA GLN A 100 -16.92 6.07 12.88
C GLN A 100 -17.70 4.88 12.30
N THR A 101 -17.14 4.09 11.37
CA THR A 101 -17.85 2.93 10.79
C THR A 101 -18.04 1.78 11.79
N ALA A 102 -17.15 1.61 12.77
CA ALA A 102 -17.29 0.61 13.82
C ALA A 102 -18.29 1.03 14.92
N THR A 103 -18.29 2.31 15.31
CA THR A 103 -19.20 2.84 16.33
C THR A 103 -20.66 2.86 15.88
N THR A 104 -20.94 3.13 14.59
CA THR A 104 -22.33 3.10 14.07
C THR A 104 -22.90 1.67 13.96
N ALA A 105 -22.05 0.64 13.85
CA ALA A 105 -22.50 -0.76 13.85
C ALA A 105 -22.85 -1.28 15.25
N ILE A 106 -22.18 -0.78 16.30
CA ILE A 106 -22.45 -1.18 17.70
C ILE A 106 -23.75 -0.55 18.22
N THR A 107 -24.15 0.63 17.74
CA THR A 107 -25.35 1.33 18.23
C THR A 107 -26.66 0.76 17.66
N GLN A 108 -26.63 -0.07 16.62
CA GLN A 108 -27.83 -0.56 15.96
C GLN A 108 -28.37 -1.91 16.50
N ASP A 109 -27.70 -2.55 17.47
CA ASP A 109 -28.10 -3.89 17.96
C ASP A 109 -28.82 -3.89 19.33
N HIS A 110 -29.39 -2.74 19.74
CA HIS A 110 -30.14 -2.64 21.01
C HIS A 110 -31.67 -2.76 20.89
N ILE A 111 -32.21 -3.28 19.79
CA ILE A 111 -33.67 -3.48 19.65
C ILE A 111 -33.99 -4.87 19.10
N ARG A 112 -33.84 -5.90 19.94
CA ARG A 112 -34.79 -7.04 19.94
C ARG A 112 -34.69 -7.87 21.23
N ASN A 113 -35.12 -7.25 22.32
CA ASN A 113 -35.69 -8.00 23.44
C ASN A 113 -37.06 -7.39 23.78
N VAL A 114 -38.06 -7.73 22.94
CA VAL A 114 -39.49 -7.81 23.27
C VAL A 114 -40.08 -8.97 22.48
#